data_AF-A0A0V0Y7Y1-F1
#
_entry.id   AF-A0A0V0Y7Y1-F1
#
_cell.length_a   1.000
_cell.length_b   1.000
_cell.length_c   1.000
_cell.angle_alpha   90.00
_cell.angle_beta   90.00
_cell.angle_gamma   90.00
#
_symmetry.space_group_name_H-M   'P 1'
#
loop_
_entity.id
_entity.type
_entity.pdbx_description
1 polymer ?
#
loop_
_entity_poly.entity_id
_entity_poly.type
_entity_poly.pdbx_seq_one_letter_code
_entity_poly.pdbx_strand_id
1 'polypeptide(L)'
;MRRVLNVAEKNDASRTIAQILSRGQMNRREGFSKYNKIYEFSCTVFGELCHMVFTSVSGHLLNLDFDSVYRNWQSVPIEELFTAPVRKCCSPDMQPVLRTLQKEVRMVDLLVIWTDCDREGENIGFEVIGVCLEVKPSLMVKRAVFSELTSQAINRAIGSLTEPNALLSDAVDCRQEMDLRTGAAFTRFQTLRLRDTFRRQLGDKLISYGSCQFPTLGLVVERYKQNQAFIC
;
A
#
# COMPACT_ATOMS: atom_id res chain seq x y z
N MET A 1 21.56 -21.43 -10.64
CA MET A 1 20.88 -20.31 -11.32
C MET A 1 20.23 -19.45 -10.25
N ARG A 2 20.62 -18.17 -10.14
CA ARG A 2 20.12 -17.28 -9.09
C ARG A 2 18.63 -17.05 -9.27
N ARG A 3 17.86 -17.05 -8.18
CA ARG A 3 16.42 -16.77 -8.20
C ARG A 3 16.15 -15.34 -7.75
N VAL A 4 15.30 -14.65 -8.49
CA VAL A 4 14.94 -13.24 -8.26
C VAL A 4 13.44 -13.13 -8.08
N LEU A 5 12.99 -12.67 -6.92
CA LEU A 5 11.58 -12.36 -6.68
C LEU A 5 11.30 -10.94 -7.19
N ASN A 6 10.26 -10.79 -8.00
CA ASN A 6 9.84 -9.51 -8.56
C ASN A 6 8.41 -9.26 -8.13
N VAL A 7 8.11 -8.09 -7.55
CA VAL A 7 6.79 -7.79 -7.00
C VAL A 7 6.28 -6.46 -7.57
N ALA A 8 5.16 -6.51 -8.29
CA ALA A 8 4.45 -5.31 -8.78
C ALA A 8 3.23 -4.96 -7.91
N GLU A 9 2.68 -3.77 -8.09
CA GLU A 9 1.52 -3.28 -7.32
C GLU A 9 0.22 -4.05 -7.61
N LYS A 10 0.05 -4.53 -8.85
CA LYS A 10 -1.17 -5.19 -9.34
C LYS A 10 -0.83 -6.35 -10.27
N ASN A 11 -1.74 -7.32 -10.37
CA ASN A 11 -1.52 -8.49 -11.22
C ASN A 11 -1.35 -8.14 -12.70
N ASP A 12 -2.11 -7.17 -13.22
CA ASP A 12 -2.01 -6.77 -14.63
C ASP A 12 -0.64 -6.13 -14.97
N ALA A 13 -0.09 -5.34 -14.04
CA ALA A 13 1.27 -4.82 -14.16
C ALA A 13 2.29 -5.97 -14.18
N SER A 14 2.20 -6.92 -13.23
CA SER A 14 3.11 -8.07 -13.19
C SER A 14 3.07 -8.92 -14.46
N ARG A 15 1.87 -9.14 -15.02
CA ARG A 15 1.68 -9.89 -16.26
C ARG A 15 2.34 -9.18 -17.45
N THR A 16 2.12 -7.87 -17.56
CA THR A 16 2.62 -7.06 -18.67
C THR A 16 4.14 -6.98 -18.65
N ILE A 17 4.72 -6.71 -17.47
CA ILE A 17 6.17 -6.65 -17.28
C ILE A 17 6.82 -8.02 -17.52
N ALA A 18 6.23 -9.10 -16.98
CA ALA A 18 6.71 -10.45 -17.22
C ALA A 18 6.64 -10.84 -18.71
N GLN A 19 5.58 -10.46 -19.43
CA GLN A 19 5.46 -10.72 -20.87
C GLN A 19 6.52 -9.98 -21.70
N ILE A 20 6.83 -8.74 -21.33
CA ILE A 20 7.89 -7.93 -21.97
C ILE A 20 9.28 -8.57 -21.72
N LEU A 21 9.61 -8.85 -20.46
CA LEU A 21 10.94 -9.34 -20.07
C LEU A 21 11.20 -10.77 -20.58
N SER A 22 10.16 -11.60 -20.62
CA SER A 22 10.25 -12.98 -21.12
C SER A 22 10.15 -13.09 -22.65
N ARG A 23 9.84 -11.99 -23.35
CA ARG A 23 9.52 -12.00 -24.79
C ARG A 23 8.40 -13.02 -25.12
N GLY A 24 7.43 -13.15 -24.21
CA GLY A 24 6.32 -14.10 -24.29
C GLY A 24 6.62 -15.51 -23.78
N GLN A 25 7.86 -15.84 -23.42
CA GLN A 25 8.25 -17.16 -22.90
C GLN A 25 8.17 -17.20 -21.36
N MET A 26 6.95 -17.16 -20.82
CA MET A 26 6.72 -17.26 -19.37
C MET A 26 5.81 -18.44 -19.02
N ASN A 27 6.12 -19.09 -17.90
CA ASN A 27 5.28 -20.11 -17.29
C ASN A 27 4.42 -19.47 -16.20
N ARG A 28 3.11 -19.69 -16.26
CA ARG A 28 2.19 -19.20 -15.23
C ARG A 28 2.01 -20.27 -14.16
N ARG A 29 2.16 -19.87 -12.89
CA ARG A 29 1.92 -20.69 -11.70
C ARG A 29 0.91 -19.97 -10.78
N GLU A 30 0.16 -20.76 -10.03
CA GLU A 30 -0.77 -20.25 -9.03
C GLU A 30 -0.05 -19.93 -7.71
N GLY A 31 -0.42 -18.79 -7.11
CA GLY A 31 -0.07 -18.45 -5.72
C GLY A 31 -1.14 -18.91 -4.75
N PHE A 32 -1.09 -18.47 -3.49
CA PHE A 32 -2.18 -18.71 -2.55
C PHE A 32 -3.38 -17.77 -2.78
N SER A 33 -3.15 -16.59 -3.38
CA SER A 33 -4.21 -15.69 -3.82
C SER A 33 -4.74 -16.12 -5.19
N LYS A 34 -6.07 -16.11 -5.34
CA LYS A 34 -6.73 -16.42 -6.63
C LYS A 34 -6.44 -15.35 -7.70
N TYR A 35 -6.17 -14.12 -7.29
CA TYR A 35 -6.04 -12.97 -8.18
C TYR A 35 -4.58 -12.65 -8.54
N ASN A 36 -3.64 -12.95 -7.64
CA ASN A 36 -2.22 -12.67 -7.82
C ASN A 36 -1.50 -13.92 -8.32
N LYS A 37 -1.21 -13.94 -9.62
CA LYS A 37 -0.51 -15.06 -10.26
C LYS A 37 1.00 -14.92 -10.08
N ILE A 38 1.70 -16.01 -10.35
CA ILE A 38 3.15 -16.05 -10.41
C ILE A 38 3.56 -16.35 -11.85
N TYR A 39 4.47 -15.56 -12.40
CA TYR A 39 5.01 -15.70 -13.74
C TYR A 39 6.50 -16.00 -13.64
N GLU A 40 6.91 -17.18 -14.12
CA GLU A 40 8.28 -17.65 -14.06
C GLU A 40 8.92 -17.62 -15.44
N PHE A 41 10.12 -17.05 -15.55
CA PHE A 41 10.87 -16.97 -16.81
C PHE A 41 12.36 -16.76 -16.54
N SER A 42 13.19 -16.93 -17.56
CA SER A 42 14.63 -16.66 -17.48
C SER A 42 14.93 -15.26 -18.02
N CYS A 43 15.74 -14.48 -17.30
CA CYS A 43 16.16 -13.14 -17.71
C CYS A 43 17.58 -12.84 -17.21
N THR A 44 18.34 -12.07 -17.97
CA THR A 44 19.67 -11.64 -17.54
C THR A 44 19.55 -10.42 -16.63
N VAL A 45 20.08 -10.53 -15.41
CA VAL A 45 20.13 -9.44 -14.42
C VAL A 45 21.57 -9.32 -13.93
N PHE A 46 22.13 -8.10 -13.93
CA PHE A 46 23.55 -7.86 -13.60
C PHE A 46 24.55 -8.73 -14.40
N GLY A 47 24.23 -9.05 -15.66
CA GLY A 47 25.08 -9.88 -16.53
C GLY A 47 24.98 -11.39 -16.29
N GLU A 48 24.20 -11.83 -15.30
CA GLU A 48 23.98 -13.25 -15.00
C GLU A 48 22.58 -13.72 -15.40
N LEU A 49 22.49 -14.94 -15.94
CA LEU A 49 21.21 -15.54 -16.26
C LEU A 49 20.48 -15.97 -14.97
N CYS A 50 19.39 -15.28 -14.67
CA CYS A 50 18.59 -15.47 -13.47
C CYS A 50 17.24 -16.13 -13.80
N HIS A 51 16.70 -16.87 -12.82
CA HIS A 51 15.32 -17.34 -12.84
C HIS A 51 14.43 -16.32 -12.13
N MET A 52 13.58 -15.65 -12.90
CA MET A 52 12.68 -14.61 -12.43
C MET A 52 11.38 -15.26 -11.93
N VAL A 53 11.00 -14.96 -10.70
CA VAL A 53 9.70 -15.30 -10.11
C VAL A 53 8.95 -13.98 -9.95
N PHE A 54 8.00 -13.70 -10.83
CA PHE A 54 7.28 -12.44 -10.88
C PHE A 54 5.88 -12.59 -10.32
N THR A 55 5.54 -11.85 -9.27
CA THR A 55 4.20 -11.82 -8.69
C THR A 55 3.76 -10.38 -8.41
N SER A 56 2.64 -10.21 -7.71
CA SER A 56 2.08 -8.90 -7.41
C SER A 56 1.41 -8.88 -6.04
N VAL A 57 1.31 -7.69 -5.48
CA VAL A 57 0.32 -7.35 -4.46
C VAL A 57 -0.97 -6.83 -5.12
N SER A 58 -1.89 -6.31 -4.32
CA SER A 58 -3.16 -5.74 -4.79
C SER A 58 -3.38 -4.38 -4.12
N GLY A 59 -2.42 -3.47 -4.30
CA GLY A 59 -2.30 -2.23 -3.52
C GLY A 59 -1.58 -2.44 -2.18
N HIS A 60 -1.97 -1.69 -1.14
CA HIS A 60 -1.40 -1.84 0.20
C HIS A 60 -1.61 -3.26 0.75
N LEU A 61 -0.51 -3.85 1.19
CA LEU A 61 -0.46 -5.15 1.86
C LEU A 61 -0.81 -4.99 3.35
N LEU A 62 -0.40 -3.86 3.94
CA LEU A 62 -0.57 -3.57 5.36
C LEU A 62 -1.44 -2.32 5.56
N ASN A 63 -2.26 -2.34 6.60
CA ASN A 63 -3.03 -1.18 7.04
C ASN A 63 -2.55 -0.73 8.42
N LEU A 64 -2.39 0.58 8.60
CA LEU A 64 -2.09 1.17 9.89
C LEU A 64 -3.38 1.24 10.74
N ASP A 65 -3.35 0.64 11.93
CA ASP A 65 -4.47 0.68 12.88
C ASP A 65 -3.95 0.88 14.30
N PHE A 66 -4.83 1.30 15.21
CA PHE A 66 -4.51 1.32 16.63
C PHE A 66 -4.48 -0.11 17.20
N ASP A 67 -3.77 -0.28 18.31
CA ASP A 67 -3.86 -1.52 19.07
C ASP A 67 -5.31 -1.84 19.48
N SER A 68 -5.62 -3.13 19.59
CA SER A 68 -6.98 -3.62 19.78
C SER A 68 -7.69 -3.03 21.01
N VAL A 69 -6.92 -2.64 22.03
CA VAL A 69 -7.38 -1.97 23.25
C VAL A 69 -8.07 -0.63 22.93
N TYR A 70 -7.61 0.08 21.90
CA TYR A 70 -8.10 1.40 21.51
C TYR A 70 -9.32 1.34 20.58
N ARG A 71 -9.79 0.14 20.20
CA ARG A 71 -10.93 -0.04 19.28
C ARG A 71 -12.28 0.27 19.92
N ASN A 72 -12.41 0.23 21.25
CA ASN A 72 -13.66 0.57 21.92
C ASN A 72 -13.79 2.10 22.07
N TRP A 73 -14.82 2.68 21.47
CA TRP A 73 -15.02 4.13 21.42
C TRP A 73 -15.50 4.71 22.75
N GLN A 74 -16.11 3.90 23.61
CA GLN A 74 -16.71 4.35 24.87
C GLN A 74 -15.73 4.34 26.03
N SER A 75 -14.72 3.46 26.00
CA SER A 75 -13.80 3.24 27.11
C SER A 75 -12.48 3.99 26.98
N VAL A 76 -12.21 4.60 25.83
CA VAL A 76 -10.92 5.20 25.49
C VAL A 76 -11.08 6.72 25.44
N PRO A 77 -10.37 7.48 26.30
CA PRO A 77 -10.31 8.93 26.18
C PRO A 77 -9.79 9.35 24.80
N ILE A 78 -10.46 10.32 24.19
CA ILE A 78 -10.15 10.74 22.80
C ILE A 78 -8.74 11.32 22.70
N GLU A 79 -8.27 12.00 23.75
CA GLU A 79 -6.94 12.61 23.84
C GLU A 79 -5.82 11.57 23.73
N GLU A 80 -6.05 10.35 24.24
CA GLU A 80 -5.07 9.27 24.16
C GLU A 80 -4.81 8.81 22.72
N LEU A 81 -5.75 9.03 21.78
CA LEU A 81 -5.58 8.60 20.39
C LEU A 81 -4.45 9.37 19.68
N PHE A 82 -4.06 10.54 20.18
CA PHE A 82 -2.92 11.29 19.63
C PHE A 82 -1.56 10.67 19.99
N THR A 83 -1.48 9.89 21.06
CA THR A 83 -0.23 9.26 21.53
C THR A 83 -0.29 7.74 21.55
N ALA A 84 -1.47 7.14 21.33
CA ALA A 84 -1.68 5.70 21.33
C ALA A 84 -0.76 4.98 20.33
N PRO A 85 -0.24 3.79 20.66
CA PRO A 85 0.55 2.99 19.74
C PRO A 85 -0.28 2.57 18.52
N VAL A 86 0.34 2.70 17.34
CA VAL A 86 -0.22 2.27 16.05
C VAL A 86 0.66 1.15 15.48
N ARG A 87 0.04 0.21 14.76
CA ARG A 87 0.75 -0.91 14.13
C ARG A 87 0.22 -1.16 12.72
N LYS A 88 1.13 -1.50 11.82
CA LYS A 88 0.79 -2.01 10.49
C LYS A 88 0.34 -3.47 10.60
N CYS A 89 -0.89 -3.75 10.20
CA CYS A 89 -1.48 -5.09 10.24
C CYS A 89 -1.92 -5.53 8.83
N CYS A 90 -1.65 -6.77 8.46
CA CYS A 90 -2.12 -7.34 7.19
C CYS A 90 -3.62 -7.67 7.29
N SER A 91 -4.41 -7.17 6.34
CA SER A 91 -5.84 -7.47 6.28
C SER A 91 -6.09 -8.96 5.96
N PRO A 92 -7.21 -9.56 6.43
CA PRO A 92 -7.53 -10.96 6.13
C PRO A 92 -7.51 -11.30 4.64
N ASP A 93 -7.95 -10.36 3.80
CA ASP A 93 -8.01 -10.52 2.34
C ASP A 93 -6.63 -10.59 1.69
N MET A 94 -5.63 -9.95 2.30
CA MET A 94 -4.24 -9.94 1.81
C MET A 94 -3.37 -11.04 2.43
N GLN A 95 -3.88 -11.80 3.41
CA GLN A 95 -3.16 -12.94 4.01
C GLN A 95 -2.66 -13.97 2.98
N PRO A 96 -3.42 -14.35 1.93
CA PRO A 96 -2.91 -15.25 0.91
C PRO A 96 -1.73 -14.66 0.12
N VAL A 97 -1.75 -13.34 -0.14
CA VAL A 97 -0.63 -12.64 -0.81
C VAL A 97 0.60 -12.65 0.10
N LEU A 98 0.43 -12.30 1.37
CA LEU A 98 1.48 -12.35 2.39
C LEU A 98 2.15 -13.73 2.45
N ARG A 99 1.35 -14.80 2.55
CA ARG A 99 1.85 -16.18 2.56
C ARG A 99 2.60 -16.55 1.28
N THR A 100 2.17 -16.02 0.13
CA THR A 100 2.87 -16.22 -1.14
C THR A 100 4.25 -15.57 -1.09
N LEU A 101 4.35 -14.30 -0.68
CA LEU A 101 5.62 -13.58 -0.55
C LEU A 101 6.57 -14.30 0.43
N GLN A 102 6.07 -14.70 1.60
CA GLN A 102 6.85 -15.43 2.62
C GLN A 102 7.33 -16.80 2.15
N LYS A 103 6.59 -17.46 1.25
CA LYS A 103 6.99 -18.74 0.66
C LYS A 103 8.08 -18.53 -0.40
N GLU A 104 7.86 -17.61 -1.32
CA GLU A 104 8.79 -17.39 -2.44
C GLU A 104 10.13 -16.84 -1.96
N VAL A 105 10.13 -15.92 -1.00
CA VAL A 105 11.35 -15.25 -0.52
C VAL A 105 12.38 -16.21 0.08
N ARG A 106 11.98 -17.37 0.58
CA ARG A 106 12.89 -18.39 1.15
C ARG A 106 13.90 -18.90 0.12
N MET A 107 13.52 -18.92 -1.16
CA MET A 107 14.30 -19.53 -2.24
C MET A 107 14.91 -18.49 -3.20
N VAL A 108 14.90 -17.19 -2.85
CA VAL A 108 15.43 -16.11 -3.70
C VAL A 108 16.57 -15.36 -3.03
N ASP A 109 17.47 -14.80 -3.84
CA ASP A 109 18.66 -14.07 -3.38
C ASP A 109 18.60 -12.58 -3.70
N LEU A 110 17.56 -12.16 -4.43
CA LEU A 110 17.32 -10.78 -4.83
C LEU A 110 15.82 -10.55 -4.89
N LEU A 111 15.37 -9.45 -4.29
CA LEU A 111 14.03 -8.89 -4.42
C LEU A 111 14.10 -7.63 -5.27
N VAL A 112 13.30 -7.56 -6.33
CA VAL A 112 13.15 -6.36 -7.16
C VAL A 112 11.72 -5.84 -7.04
N ILE A 113 11.60 -4.59 -6.60
CA ILE A 113 10.32 -3.89 -6.48
C ILE A 113 9.96 -3.23 -7.81
N TRP A 114 8.75 -3.55 -8.30
CA TRP A 114 8.15 -3.09 -9.55
C TRP A 114 6.81 -2.38 -9.32
N THR A 115 6.61 -1.80 -8.15
CA THR A 115 5.45 -0.95 -7.85
C THR A 115 5.49 0.33 -8.68
N ASP A 116 4.37 1.05 -8.77
CA ASP A 116 4.31 2.30 -9.53
C ASP A 116 5.30 3.33 -8.95
N CYS A 117 5.87 4.18 -9.80
CA CYS A 117 6.97 5.08 -9.42
C CYS A 117 6.45 6.39 -8.82
N ASP A 118 5.64 6.28 -7.77
CA ASP A 118 5.15 7.40 -6.96
C ASP A 118 5.38 7.13 -5.46
N ARG A 119 4.89 8.03 -4.59
CA ARG A 119 5.06 7.90 -3.13
C ARG A 119 4.33 6.68 -2.57
N GLU A 120 3.11 6.40 -3.03
CA GLU A 120 2.31 5.27 -2.54
C GLU A 120 2.93 3.94 -2.99
N GLY A 121 3.36 3.86 -4.25
CA GLY A 121 4.07 2.70 -4.78
C GLY A 121 5.39 2.45 -4.06
N GLU A 122 6.11 3.49 -3.65
CA GLU A 122 7.31 3.32 -2.82
C GLU A 122 6.97 2.77 -1.42
N ASN A 123 5.93 3.29 -0.76
CA ASN A 123 5.47 2.77 0.53
C ASN A 123 5.03 1.29 0.45
N ILE A 124 4.25 0.93 -0.57
CA ILE A 124 3.87 -0.47 -0.85
C ILE A 124 5.14 -1.32 -1.08
N GLY A 125 6.13 -0.77 -1.76
CA GLY A 125 7.45 -1.38 -1.90
C GLY A 125 8.09 -1.71 -0.55
N PHE A 126 8.10 -0.75 0.39
CA PHE A 126 8.62 -0.95 1.74
C PHE A 126 7.80 -1.93 2.58
N GLU A 127 6.48 -2.00 2.41
CA GLU A 127 5.65 -3.04 3.04
C GLU A 127 6.08 -4.45 2.58
N VAL A 128 6.30 -4.64 1.27
CA VAL A 128 6.79 -5.91 0.72
C VAL A 128 8.20 -6.22 1.21
N ILE A 129 9.09 -5.22 1.24
CA ILE A 129 10.47 -5.36 1.74
C ILE A 129 10.46 -5.80 3.19
N GLY A 130 9.66 -5.18 4.06
CA GLY A 130 9.55 -5.54 5.47
C GLY A 130 9.17 -7.01 5.66
N VAL A 131 8.09 -7.45 5.00
CA VAL A 131 7.63 -8.84 5.03
C VAL A 131 8.70 -9.82 4.54
N CYS A 132 9.42 -9.46 3.48
CA CYS A 132 10.45 -10.32 2.91
C CYS A 132 11.70 -10.40 3.80
N LEU A 133 12.13 -9.29 4.41
CA LEU A 133 13.28 -9.22 5.29
C LEU A 133 13.03 -9.91 6.63
N GLU A 134 11.80 -9.92 7.15
CA GLU A 134 11.41 -10.72 8.31
C GLU A 134 11.69 -12.22 8.11
N VAL A 135 11.55 -12.72 6.88
CA VAL A 135 11.82 -14.13 6.56
C VAL A 135 13.29 -14.38 6.21
N LYS A 136 13.93 -13.47 5.46
CA LYS A 136 15.33 -13.58 5.05
C LYS A 136 16.06 -12.24 5.19
N PRO A 137 16.70 -11.96 6.35
CA PRO A 137 17.40 -10.70 6.60
C PRO A 137 18.58 -10.42 5.65
N SER A 138 19.16 -11.46 5.05
CA SER A 138 20.28 -11.35 4.11
C SER A 138 19.83 -11.08 2.66
N LEU A 139 18.55 -10.79 2.44
CA LEU A 139 17.98 -10.58 1.11
C LEU A 139 18.48 -9.26 0.52
N MET A 140 19.05 -9.32 -0.68
CA MET A 140 19.37 -8.12 -1.44
C MET A 140 18.08 -7.52 -2.01
N VAL A 141 17.87 -6.22 -1.82
CA VAL A 141 16.69 -5.50 -2.30
C VAL A 141 17.12 -4.50 -3.36
N LYS A 142 16.32 -4.38 -4.43
CA LYS A 142 16.49 -3.40 -5.49
C LYS A 142 15.14 -2.84 -5.92
N ARG A 143 15.17 -1.65 -6.51
CA ARG A 143 14.01 -0.94 -7.05
C ARG A 143 14.17 -0.76 -8.55
N ALA A 144 13.17 -1.17 -9.32
CA ALA A 144 13.08 -0.87 -10.75
C ALA A 144 12.35 0.46 -10.94
N VAL A 145 12.97 1.43 -11.62
CA VAL A 145 12.37 2.75 -11.88
C VAL A 145 11.94 2.82 -13.35
N PHE A 146 10.66 3.10 -13.57
CA PHE A 146 10.06 3.20 -14.91
C PHE A 146 8.89 4.20 -14.90
N SER A 147 8.63 4.82 -16.04
CA SER A 147 7.53 5.79 -16.21
C SER A 147 6.41 5.27 -17.12
N GLU A 148 6.64 4.14 -17.79
CA GLU A 148 5.71 3.55 -18.75
C GLU A 148 5.94 2.04 -18.88
N LEU A 149 4.91 1.31 -19.30
CA LEU A 149 4.95 -0.15 -19.51
C LEU A 149 5.30 -0.49 -20.97
N THR A 150 6.39 0.09 -21.49
CA THR A 150 6.90 -0.20 -22.84
C THR A 150 8.11 -1.14 -22.77
N SER A 151 8.35 -1.87 -23.85
CA SER A 151 9.52 -2.76 -23.94
C SER A 151 10.83 -2.02 -23.69
N GLN A 152 10.98 -0.80 -24.19
CA GLN A 152 12.20 -0.02 -24.00
C GLN A 152 12.39 0.42 -22.54
N ALA A 153 11.34 0.94 -21.90
CA ALA A 153 11.40 1.40 -20.53
C ALA A 153 11.69 0.26 -19.54
N ILE A 154 11.01 -0.87 -19.69
CA ILE A 154 11.16 -2.03 -18.80
C ILE A 154 12.54 -2.69 -18.94
N ASN A 155 13.05 -2.81 -20.17
CA ASN A 155 14.41 -3.34 -20.38
C ASN A 155 15.49 -2.38 -19.85
N ARG A 156 15.25 -1.06 -19.89
CA ARG A 156 16.13 -0.08 -19.24
C ARG A 156 16.08 -0.24 -17.71
N ALA A 157 14.88 -0.34 -17.15
CA ALA A 157 14.67 -0.44 -15.70
C ALA A 157 15.38 -1.65 -15.08
N ILE A 158 15.30 -2.83 -15.70
CA ILE A 158 16.01 -4.03 -15.22
C ILE A 158 17.55 -3.91 -15.36
N GLY A 159 18.03 -3.13 -16.33
CA GLY A 159 19.46 -2.86 -16.53
C GLY A 159 20.03 -1.80 -15.58
N SER A 160 19.18 -0.92 -15.02
CA SER A 160 19.57 0.20 -14.16
C SER A 160 18.81 0.20 -12.82
N LEU A 161 18.82 -0.93 -12.12
CA LEU A 161 18.19 -1.08 -10.81
C LEU A 161 18.85 -0.17 -9.76
N THR A 162 18.03 0.49 -8.94
CA THR A 162 18.47 1.39 -7.87
C THR A 162 18.14 0.82 -6.48
N GLU A 163 18.51 1.54 -5.42
CA GLU A 163 17.99 1.29 -4.08
C GLU A 163 16.59 1.90 -3.92
N PRO A 164 15.71 1.31 -3.09
CA PRO A 164 14.44 1.91 -2.70
C PRO A 164 14.68 3.17 -1.82
N ASN A 165 13.80 4.16 -1.94
CA ASN A 165 13.94 5.44 -1.27
C ASN A 165 13.05 5.52 -0.01
N ALA A 166 13.65 5.29 1.16
CA ALA A 166 12.96 5.30 2.44
C ALA A 166 12.26 6.64 2.74
N LEU A 167 12.83 7.77 2.33
CA LEU A 167 12.28 9.10 2.63
C LEU A 167 10.89 9.31 2.01
N LEU A 168 10.63 8.69 0.84
CA LEU A 168 9.30 8.75 0.22
C LEU A 168 8.29 7.89 0.98
N SER A 169 8.70 6.72 1.45
CA SER A 169 7.89 5.85 2.30
C SER A 169 7.56 6.52 3.64
N ASP A 170 8.56 7.10 4.31
CA ASP A 170 8.41 7.79 5.59
C ASP A 170 7.41 8.95 5.50
N ALA A 171 7.40 9.67 4.37
CA ALA A 171 6.43 10.73 4.13
C ALA A 171 4.99 10.21 4.01
N VAL A 172 4.79 9.03 3.40
CA VAL A 172 3.47 8.38 3.33
C VAL A 172 3.06 7.88 4.71
N ASP A 173 3.97 7.25 5.45
CA ASP A 173 3.70 6.74 6.80
C ASP A 173 3.32 7.86 7.77
N CYS A 174 4.04 8.99 7.71
CA CYS A 174 3.70 10.18 8.47
C CYS A 174 2.29 10.69 8.14
N ARG A 175 1.94 10.77 6.85
CA ARG A 175 0.59 11.17 6.40
C ARG A 175 -0.47 10.19 6.90
N GLN A 176 -0.25 8.88 6.74
CA GLN A 176 -1.19 7.84 7.17
C GLN A 176 -1.43 7.90 8.68
N GLU A 177 -0.39 8.11 9.49
CA GLU A 177 -0.51 8.24 10.93
C GLU A 177 -1.27 9.52 11.33
N MET A 178 -0.95 10.66 10.72
CA MET A 178 -1.67 11.92 10.95
C MET A 178 -3.16 11.78 10.61
N ASP A 179 -3.48 11.20 9.47
CA ASP A 179 -4.86 10.99 9.01
C ASP A 179 -5.61 10.02 9.94
N LEU A 180 -4.97 8.93 10.38
CA LEU A 180 -5.55 7.97 11.32
C LEU A 180 -5.85 8.64 12.66
N ARG A 181 -4.87 9.34 13.25
CA ARG A 181 -4.99 9.97 14.57
C ARG A 181 -6.04 11.07 14.58
N THR A 182 -5.90 12.04 13.67
CA THR A 182 -6.84 13.17 13.59
C THR A 182 -8.23 12.70 13.19
N GLY A 183 -8.33 11.83 12.19
CA GLY A 183 -9.59 11.26 11.72
C GLY A 183 -10.31 10.52 12.84
N ALA A 184 -9.63 9.61 13.55
CA ALA A 184 -10.24 8.85 14.65
C ALA A 184 -10.65 9.77 15.82
N ALA A 185 -9.78 10.69 16.25
CA ALA A 185 -10.05 11.55 17.39
C ALA A 185 -11.28 12.45 17.16
N PHE A 186 -11.29 13.22 16.06
CA PHE A 186 -12.39 14.13 15.77
C PHE A 186 -13.68 13.40 15.39
N THR A 187 -13.59 12.28 14.65
CA THR A 187 -14.76 11.45 14.33
C THR A 187 -15.43 10.91 15.59
N ARG A 188 -14.65 10.38 16.54
CA ARG A 188 -15.19 9.87 17.82
C ARG A 188 -15.82 10.99 18.63
N PHE A 189 -15.10 12.12 18.77
CA PHE A 189 -15.59 13.29 19.49
C PHE A 189 -16.95 13.76 19.00
N GLN A 190 -17.05 14.06 17.69
CA GLN A 190 -18.28 14.61 17.14
C GLN A 190 -19.41 13.58 17.08
N THR A 191 -19.10 12.31 16.76
CA THR A 191 -20.12 11.26 16.70
C THR A 191 -20.74 11.02 18.08
N LEU A 192 -19.92 10.86 19.13
CA LEU A 192 -20.43 10.63 20.49
C LEU A 192 -21.25 11.84 20.98
N ARG A 193 -20.71 13.05 20.85
CA ARG A 193 -21.37 14.28 21.32
C ARG A 193 -22.68 14.57 20.59
N LEU A 194 -22.70 14.44 19.26
CA LEU A 194 -23.87 14.78 18.45
C LEU A 194 -24.96 13.71 18.56
N ARG A 195 -24.59 12.43 18.70
CA ARG A 195 -25.59 11.36 18.93
C ARG A 195 -26.31 11.55 20.26
N ASP A 196 -25.60 11.95 21.32
CA ASP A 196 -26.22 12.24 22.61
C ASP A 196 -27.16 13.46 22.52
N THR A 197 -26.77 14.49 21.78
CA THR A 197 -27.53 15.75 21.67
C THR A 197 -28.75 15.64 20.73
N PHE A 198 -28.60 14.97 19.59
CA PHE A 198 -29.60 14.92 18.51
C PHE A 198 -30.04 13.50 18.17
N ARG A 199 -30.18 12.64 19.19
CA ARG A 199 -30.49 11.20 19.04
C ARG A 199 -31.67 10.91 18.12
N ARG A 200 -32.74 11.71 18.18
CA ARG A 200 -33.95 11.54 17.36
C ARG A 200 -33.73 11.78 15.86
N GLN A 201 -32.76 12.63 15.49
CA GLN A 201 -32.50 13.02 14.10
C GLN A 201 -31.33 12.24 13.48
N LEU A 202 -30.31 11.95 14.28
CA LEU A 202 -29.08 11.30 13.81
C LEU A 202 -29.08 9.79 13.98
N GLY A 203 -29.83 9.24 14.94
CA GLY A 203 -29.85 7.81 15.22
C GLY A 203 -28.44 7.23 15.43
N ASP A 204 -28.09 6.24 14.61
CA ASP A 204 -26.80 5.54 14.64
C ASP A 204 -25.81 6.01 13.56
N LYS A 205 -26.05 7.19 12.95
CA LYS A 205 -25.17 7.70 11.90
C LYS A 205 -23.79 8.04 12.45
N LEU A 206 -22.77 7.57 11.72
CA LEU A 206 -21.40 7.98 11.89
C LEU A 206 -21.20 9.37 11.28
N ILE A 207 -20.62 10.28 12.04
CA ILE A 207 -20.24 11.60 11.54
C ILE A 207 -18.72 11.58 11.45
N SER A 208 -18.18 11.44 10.24
CA SER A 208 -16.74 11.36 10.02
C SER A 208 -16.09 12.73 9.89
N TYR A 209 -14.85 12.82 10.35
CA TYR A 209 -13.97 13.96 10.16
C TYR A 209 -12.70 13.49 9.47
N GLY A 210 -12.20 14.27 8.52
CA GLY A 210 -10.90 14.07 7.90
C GLY A 210 -10.22 15.42 7.68
N SER A 211 -8.93 15.49 7.96
CA SER A 211 -8.07 16.67 7.81
C SER A 211 -8.23 17.35 6.43
N CYS A 212 -8.33 16.53 5.37
CA CYS A 212 -8.56 16.98 3.99
C CYS A 212 -10.05 16.99 3.60
N GLN A 213 -10.85 16.01 4.07
CA GLN A 213 -12.28 15.93 3.78
C GLN A 213 -13.05 17.19 4.25
N PHE A 214 -12.68 17.71 5.42
CA PHE A 214 -13.34 18.86 6.04
C PHE A 214 -13.20 20.16 5.22
N PRO A 215 -11.99 20.63 4.84
CA PRO A 215 -11.85 21.80 3.98
C PRO A 215 -12.44 21.58 2.58
N THR A 216 -12.40 20.36 2.02
CA THR A 216 -13.06 20.07 0.73
C THR A 216 -14.58 20.31 0.80
N LEU A 217 -15.24 19.84 1.87
CA LEU A 217 -16.65 20.14 2.10
C LEU A 217 -16.89 21.64 2.31
N GLY A 218 -15.95 22.32 2.97
CA GLY A 218 -15.96 23.77 3.18
C GLY A 218 -16.13 24.55 1.87
N LEU A 219 -15.40 24.19 0.81
CA LEU A 219 -15.50 24.86 -0.50
C LEU A 219 -16.91 24.76 -1.10
N VAL A 220 -17.57 23.62 -0.96
CA VAL A 220 -18.94 23.39 -1.45
C VAL A 220 -19.94 24.22 -0.65
N VAL A 221 -19.83 24.19 0.68
CA VAL A 221 -20.71 24.93 1.59
C VAL A 221 -20.54 26.44 1.43
N GLU A 222 -19.31 26.92 1.24
CA GLU A 222 -19.01 28.32 0.98
C GLU A 222 -19.71 28.80 -0.29
N ARG A 223 -19.57 28.07 -1.40
CA ARG A 223 -20.27 28.40 -2.65
C ARG A 223 -21.78 28.39 -2.48
N TYR A 224 -22.33 27.41 -1.76
CA TYR A 224 -23.76 27.35 -1.47
C TYR A 224 -24.25 28.60 -0.72
N LYS A 225 -23.52 29.03 0.32
CA LYS A 225 -23.85 30.24 1.09
C LYS A 225 -23.74 31.52 0.27
N GLN A 226 -22.71 31.64 -0.58
CA GLN A 226 -22.56 32.77 -1.49
C GLN A 226 -23.77 32.90 -2.42
N ASN A 227 -24.25 31.78 -2.97
CA ASN A 227 -25.44 31.77 -3.83
C ASN A 227 -26.72 32.16 -3.07
N GLN A 228 -26.87 31.77 -1.80
CA GLN A 228 -28.03 32.16 -0.99
C GLN A 228 -28.02 33.64 -0.58
N ALA A 229 -26.84 34.21 -0.35
CA ALA A 229 -26.67 35.61 0.01
C ALA A 229 -26.69 36.55 -1.21
N PHE A 230 -26.69 36.00 -2.43
CA PHE A 230 -26.77 36.78 -3.65
C PHE A 230 -28.17 37.40 -3.78
N ILE A 231 -28.23 38.73 -3.70
CA ILE A 231 -29.43 39.50 -4.00
C ILE A 231 -29.32 39.92 -5.47
N CYS A 232 -30.29 39.50 -6.28
CA CYS A 232 -30.37 39.81 -7.71
C CYS A 232 -30.56 41.31 -7.98
#